data_AF-A0A7J2TZC3-F1
#
_entry.id   AF-A0A7J2TZC3-F1
#
_cell.length_a   1.000
_cell.length_b   1.000
_cell.length_c   1.000
_cell.angle_alpha   90.00
_cell.angle_beta   90.00
_cell.angle_gamma   90.00
#
_symmetry.space_group_name_H-M   'P 1'
#
loop_
_entity.id
_entity.type
_entity.pdbx_description
1 polymer ?
#
loop_
_entity_poly.entity_id
_entity_poly.type
_entity_poly.pdbx_seq_one_letter_code
_entity_poly.pdbx_strand_id
1 'polypeptide(L)' 'MFLISFDLPREMNGARVRVFRMLKSNKCRMIHQSLWESENLETLIKIANFVKRCGGKARILEERFVF' A
#
# COMPACT_ATOMS: atom_id res chain seq x y z
N MET A 1 -5.52 11.43 7.15
CA MET A 1 -4.38 10.69 6.58
C MET A 1 -4.76 9.22 6.51
N PHE A 2 -4.34 8.50 5.46
CA PHE A 2 -4.58 7.06 5.35
C PHE A 2 -3.26 6.30 5.26
N LEU A 3 -3.22 5.14 5.89
CA LEU A 3 -2.10 4.22 5.88
C LEU A 3 -2.48 2.97 5.11
N ILE A 4 -1.57 2.46 4.29
CA ILE A 4 -1.67 1.11 3.70
C ILE A 4 -0.56 0.24 4.27
N SER A 5 -0.96 -0.91 4.80
CA SER A 5 -0.05 -2.02 5.09
C SER A 5 -0.32 -3.17 4.13
N PHE A 6 0.74 -3.82 3.65
CA PHE A 6 0.59 -4.93 2.73
C PHE A 6 1.70 -5.97 2.86
N ASP A 7 1.36 -7.19 2.46
CA ASP A 7 2.29 -8.29 2.30
C ASP A 7 2.04 -8.99 0.96
N LEU A 8 3.12 -9.47 0.35
CA LEU A 8 3.11 -10.17 -0.94
C LEU A 8 3.92 -11.45 -0.79
N PRO A 9 3.48 -12.58 -1.40
CA PRO A 9 4.25 -13.81 -1.44
C PRO A 9 5.68 -13.58 -1.96
N ARG A 10 6.64 -14.38 -1.50
CA ARG A 10 8.08 -14.14 -1.74
C ARG A 10 8.45 -14.29 -3.22
N GLU A 11 7.79 -15.20 -3.91
CA GLU A 11 7.91 -15.49 -5.33
C GLU A 11 7.38 -14.35 -6.23
N MET A 12 6.58 -13.43 -5.70
CA MET A 12 5.91 -12.36 -6.45
C MET A 12 6.76 -11.08 -6.57
N ASN A 13 8.04 -11.20 -6.90
CA ASN A 13 8.98 -10.07 -6.99
C ASN A 13 8.54 -8.98 -7.99
N GLY A 14 7.99 -9.39 -9.14
CA GLY A 14 7.46 -8.45 -10.14
C GLY A 14 6.28 -7.64 -9.62
N ALA A 15 5.36 -8.27 -8.88
CA ALA A 15 4.22 -7.59 -8.26
C ALA A 15 4.69 -6.59 -7.19
N ARG A 16 5.70 -6.95 -6.41
CA ARG A 16 6.30 -6.07 -5.38
C ARG A 16 6.89 -4.80 -5.99
N VAL A 17 7.69 -4.95 -7.05
CA VAL A 17 8.25 -3.80 -7.79
C VAL A 17 7.13 -2.92 -8.34
N ARG A 18 6.06 -3.52 -8.89
CA ARG A 18 4.91 -2.78 -9.41
C ARG A 18 4.16 -2.01 -8.32
N VAL A 19 3.92 -2.61 -7.16
CA VAL A 19 3.32 -1.91 -6.00
C VAL A 19 4.16 -0.71 -5.60
N PHE A 20 5.47 -0.86 -5.45
CA PHE A 20 6.35 0.25 -5.09
C PHE A 20 6.36 1.37 -6.14
N ARG A 21 6.33 1.02 -7.43
CA ARG A 21 6.19 2.01 -8.50
C ARG A 21 4.86 2.74 -8.43
N MET A 22 3.76 2.04 -8.19
CA MET A 22 2.44 2.66 -8.01
C MET A 22 2.40 3.59 -6.79
N LEU A 23 2.98 3.20 -5.66
CA LEU A 23 3.05 4.04 -4.46
C LEU A 23 3.86 5.31 -4.73
N LYS A 24 5.06 5.17 -5.32
CA LYS A 24 5.92 6.30 -5.68
C LYS A 24 5.29 7.23 -6.72
N SER A 25 4.67 6.68 -7.77
CA SER A 25 4.04 7.49 -8.83
C SER A 25 2.85 8.30 -8.32
N ASN A 26 2.17 7.81 -7.28
CA ASN A 26 1.07 8.51 -6.63
C ASN A 26 1.52 9.35 -5.43
N LYS A 27 2.83 9.64 -5.32
CA LYS A 27 3.41 10.48 -4.25
C LYS A 27 3.04 10.02 -2.83
N CYS A 28 2.82 8.72 -2.64
CA CYS A 28 2.64 8.15 -1.30
C CYS A 28 3.97 8.25 -0.55
N ARG A 29 3.93 8.56 0.75
CA ARG A 29 5.14 8.61 1.59
C ARG A 29 5.38 7.25 2.23
N MET A 30 6.64 6.81 2.20
CA MET A 30 7.06 5.57 2.84
C MET A 30 7.30 5.82 4.33
N ILE A 31 6.68 5.02 5.19
CA ILE A 31 6.98 4.97 6.63
C ILE A 31 7.87 3.77 6.93
N HIS A 32 7.56 2.63 6.30
CA HIS A 32 8.33 1.40 6.35
C HIS A 32 8.21 0.66 5.00
N GLN A 33 9.02 -0.38 4.77
CA GLN A 33 9.00 -1.13 3.51
C GLN A 33 7.59 -1.60 3.11
N SER A 34 6.79 -2.07 4.06
CA SER A 34 5.42 -2.55 3.88
C SER A 34 4.34 -1.60 4.42
N LEU A 35 4.69 -0.37 4.83
CA LEU A 35 3.77 0.61 5.41
C LEU A 35 3.97 1.98 4.77
N TRP A 36 2.91 2.50 4.16
CA TRP A 36 2.94 3.76 3.41
C TRP A 36 1.74 4.63 3.75
N GLU A 37 1.90 5.94 3.64
CA GLU A 37 0.85 6.93 3.89
C GLU A 37 0.46 7.69 2.61
N SER A 38 -0.81 8.10 2.55
CA SER A 38 -1.34 8.99 1.53
C SER A 38 -2.60 9.70 2.03
N GLU A 39 -2.85 10.90 1.52
CA GLU A 39 -4.15 11.58 1.70
C GLU A 39 -5.22 11.04 0.75
N ASN A 40 -4.82 10.35 -0.33
CA ASN A 40 -5.74 9.85 -1.34
C ASN A 40 -6.15 8.39 -1.07
N LEU A 41 -7.32 8.21 -0.45
CA LEU A 41 -7.88 6.89 -0.14
C LEU A 41 -8.11 6.03 -1.39
N GLU A 42 -8.61 6.61 -2.49
CA GLU A 42 -8.90 5.85 -3.71
C GLU A 42 -7.65 5.21 -4.30
N THR A 43 -6.53 5.94 -4.26
CA THR A 43 -5.22 5.42 -4.67
C THR A 43 -4.84 4.20 -3.84
N LEU A 44 -4.99 4.28 -2.51
CA LEU A 44 -4.66 3.16 -1.63
C LEU A 44 -5.58 1.96 -1.88
N ILE A 45 -6.87 2.18 -2.15
CA ILE A 45 -7.83 1.13 -2.52
C ILE A 45 -7.40 0.42 -3.81
N LYS A 46 -7.01 1.18 -4.85
CA LYS A 46 -6.52 0.61 -6.13
C LYS A 46 -5.29 -0.26 -5.92
N ILE A 47 -4.33 0.19 -5.10
CA ILE A 47 -3.11 -0.55 -4.77
C ILE A 47 -3.44 -1.79 -3.94
N ALA A 48 -4.29 -1.68 -2.93
CA ALA A 48 -4.72 -2.81 -2.10
C ALA A 48 -5.42 -3.89 -2.92
N ASN A 49 -6.29 -3.49 -3.87
CA ASN A 49 -6.94 -4.43 -4.79
C ASN A 49 -5.93 -5.11 -5.73
N PHE A 50 -4.91 -4.38 -6.19
CA PHE A 50 -3.82 -4.99 -6.93
C PHE A 50 -3.07 -6.05 -6.11
N VAL A 51 -2.68 -5.72 -4.87
CA VAL A 51 -2.03 -6.67 -3.96
C VAL A 51 -2.87 -7.92 -3.75
N LYS A 52 -4.17 -7.76 -3.47
CA LYS A 52 -5.09 -8.89 -3.25
C LYS A 52 -5.24 -9.78 -4.49
N ARG A 53 -5.30 -9.20 -5.70
CA ARG A 53 -5.33 -9.96 -6.96
C ARG A 53 -4.06 -10.79 -7.20
N CYS A 54 -2.92 -10.35 -6.68
CA CYS A 54 -1.67 -11.10 -6.72
C CYS A 54 -1.54 -12.17 -5.62
N GLY A 55 -2.61 -12.44 -4.86
CA GLY A 55 -2.60 -13.38 -3.73
C GLY A 55 -2.00 -12.81 -2.44
N GLY A 56 -1.73 -11.51 -2.39
CA GLY A 56 -1.22 -10.82 -1.19
C GLY A 56 -2.31 -10.39 -0.23
N LYS A 57 -1.89 -9.79 0.89
CA LYS A 57 -2.78 -9.21 1.90
C LYS A 57 -2.55 -7.70 1.93
N ALA A 58 -3.62 -6.93 2.04
CA ALA A 58 -3.57 -5.49 2.22
C ALA A 58 -4.63 -5.03 3.23
N ARG A 59 -4.28 -4.01 4.02
CA ARG A 59 -5.15 -3.31 4.96
C ARG A 59 -4.94 -1.81 4.78
N ILE A 60 -6.04 -1.06 4.85
CA ILE A 60 -6.00 0.40 4.84
C ILE A 60 -6.57 0.86 6.18
N LEU A 61 -5.88 1.79 6.83
CA LEU A 61 -6.29 2.37 8.09
C LEU A 61 -6.44 3.88 7.90
N GLU A 62 -7.51 4.44 8.45
CA GLU A 62 -7.63 5.89 8.64
C GLU A 62 -6.88 6.24 9.93
N GLU A 63 -5.94 7.17 9.83
CA GLU A 63 -5.23 7.67 11.01
C GLU A 63 -6.18 8.55 11.83
N ARG A 64 -6.41 8.15 13.09
CA ARG A 64 -7.13 8.94 14.08
C ARG A 64 -6.19 9.19 15.24
N PHE A 65 -5.77 10.44 15.40
CA PHE A 65 -4.97 10.85 16.54
C PHE A 65 -5.86 10.88 17.79
N VAL A 66 -5.47 10.12 18.80
CA VAL A 66 -6.00 10.24 20.15
C VAL A 66 -4.82 10.68 21.00
N PHE A 67 -4.85 11.93 21.47
CA PHE A 67 -3.87 12.50 22.38
C PHE A 67 -4.57 12.83 23.69
#